data_AF-A0A3A6NY16-F1
#
_entry.id   AF-A0A3A6NY16-F1
#
_cell.length_a   1.000
_cell.length_b   1.000
_cell.length_c   1.000
_cell.angle_alpha   90.00
_cell.angle_beta   90.00
_cell.angle_gamma   90.00
#
_symmetry.space_group_name_H-M   'P 1'
#
loop_
_entity.id
_entity.type
_entity.pdbx_description
1 polymer ?
#
loop_
_entity_poly.entity_id
_entity_poly.type
_entity_poly.pdbx_seq_one_letter_code
_entity_poly.pdbx_strand_id
1 'polypeptide(L)'
;MKDGRRAPPFIGFVAGVISKNPSTAQSLAEQLVSLPEVDQPVLILGIWYSTYPEAKPLLKRLAQSMSKHKKMIDHLLANDRPSLLELPLEKGSWVLDALWGDFMATGDDAPIVRIISALPWINVRGDTSRLLVGGAARWSLISNAIQHKPVMAVCQRELASQPGEVTAVLREVIAEAEKDMREGKTK
;
A
#
# COMPACT_ATOMS: atom_id res chain seq x y z
N MET A 1 -11.08 -14.79 -5.22
CA MET A 1 -10.24 -13.83 -5.99
C MET A 1 -10.46 -14.10 -7.48
N LYS A 2 -11.09 -13.21 -8.24
CA LYS A 2 -11.39 -13.44 -9.69
C LYS A 2 -10.61 -12.53 -10.64
N ASP A 3 -9.72 -11.70 -10.12
CA ASP A 3 -8.93 -10.76 -10.91
C ASP A 3 -7.79 -10.26 -10.02
N GLY A 4 -6.56 -10.74 -10.21
CA GLY A 4 -5.39 -10.36 -9.40
C GLY A 4 -5.10 -8.85 -9.41
N ARG A 5 -5.70 -8.09 -10.33
CA ARG A 5 -5.70 -6.61 -10.30
C ARG A 5 -6.51 -6.02 -9.14
N ARG A 6 -7.32 -6.83 -8.46
CA ARG A 6 -8.19 -6.46 -7.33
C ARG A 6 -7.60 -6.84 -5.97
N ALA A 7 -6.29 -7.06 -5.90
CA ALA A 7 -5.60 -7.42 -4.66
C ALA A 7 -4.52 -6.37 -4.27
N PRO A 8 -4.87 -5.07 -4.09
CA PRO A 8 -3.87 -4.03 -3.80
C PRO A 8 -2.97 -4.30 -2.58
N PRO A 9 -3.44 -4.88 -1.45
CA PRO A 9 -2.55 -5.21 -0.34
C PRO A 9 -1.43 -6.17 -0.75
N PHE A 10 -1.72 -7.16 -1.59
CA PHE A 10 -0.70 -8.09 -2.05
C PHE A 10 0.24 -7.45 -3.06
N ILE A 11 -0.25 -6.53 -3.89
CA ILE A 11 0.60 -5.73 -4.80
C ILE A 11 1.62 -4.94 -3.98
N GLY A 12 1.16 -4.21 -2.96
CA GLY A 12 2.03 -3.46 -2.05
C GLY A 12 3.00 -4.35 -1.29
N PHE A 13 2.53 -5.49 -0.79
CA PHE A 13 3.39 -6.45 -0.10
C PHE A 13 4.53 -6.96 -1.00
N VAL A 14 4.22 -7.37 -2.23
CA VAL A 14 5.25 -7.80 -3.19
C VAL A 14 6.19 -6.63 -3.52
N ALA A 15 5.67 -5.41 -3.70
CA ALA A 15 6.49 -4.24 -3.95
C ALA A 15 7.50 -3.99 -2.81
N GLY A 16 7.05 -4.07 -1.56
CA GLY A 16 7.89 -3.92 -0.38
C GLY A 16 8.94 -5.02 -0.25
N VAL A 17 8.53 -6.30 -0.40
CA VAL A 17 9.45 -7.45 -0.36
C VAL A 17 10.55 -7.31 -1.42
N ILE A 18 10.18 -7.02 -2.66
CA ILE A 18 11.14 -6.88 -3.76
C ILE A 18 12.07 -5.67 -3.54
N SER A 19 11.54 -4.56 -3.02
CA SER A 19 12.32 -3.35 -2.71
C SER A 19 13.36 -3.59 -1.61
N LYS A 20 13.00 -4.31 -0.55
CA LYS A 20 13.89 -4.56 0.61
C LYS A 20 14.88 -5.69 0.40
N ASN A 21 14.69 -6.53 -0.63
CA ASN A 21 15.51 -7.72 -0.85
C ASN A 21 16.11 -7.75 -2.27
N PRO A 22 16.91 -6.73 -2.68
CA PRO A 22 17.40 -6.62 -4.05
C PRO A 22 18.30 -7.79 -4.50
N SER A 23 19.01 -8.44 -3.57
CA SER A 23 19.88 -9.58 -3.86
C SER A 23 19.12 -10.87 -4.19
N THR A 24 17.88 -11.01 -3.69
CA THR A 24 17.03 -12.20 -3.90
C THR A 24 15.77 -11.89 -4.73
N ALA A 25 15.54 -10.63 -5.08
CA ALA A 25 14.37 -10.17 -5.84
C ALA A 25 14.11 -10.99 -7.11
N GLN A 26 15.19 -11.32 -7.86
CA GLN A 26 15.07 -12.14 -9.05
C GLN A 26 14.61 -13.56 -8.74
N SER A 27 15.27 -14.26 -7.81
CA SER A 27 14.94 -15.66 -7.50
C SER A 27 13.55 -15.78 -6.87
N LEU A 28 13.15 -14.80 -6.04
CA LEU A 28 11.79 -14.70 -5.51
C LEU A 28 10.75 -14.54 -6.63
N ALA A 29 11.00 -13.65 -7.59
CA ALA A 29 10.11 -13.45 -8.72
C ALA A 29 10.00 -14.70 -9.59
N GLU A 30 11.11 -15.42 -9.82
CA GLU A 30 11.14 -16.67 -10.57
C GLU A 30 10.32 -17.79 -9.89
N GLN A 31 10.41 -17.90 -8.56
CA GLN A 31 9.58 -18.86 -7.80
C GLN A 31 8.09 -18.54 -7.89
N LEU A 32 7.73 -17.26 -8.04
CA LEU A 32 6.35 -16.80 -8.15
C LEU A 32 5.80 -16.85 -9.59
N VAL A 33 6.60 -17.29 -10.58
CA VAL A 33 6.10 -17.48 -11.96
C VAL A 33 5.02 -18.56 -12.03
N SER A 34 5.08 -19.56 -11.15
CA SER A 34 4.10 -20.65 -11.08
C SER A 34 2.77 -20.24 -10.46
N LEU A 35 2.59 -18.98 -10.07
CA LEU A 35 1.29 -18.48 -9.62
C LEU A 35 0.22 -18.75 -10.67
N PRO A 36 -1.02 -19.08 -10.25
CA PRO A 36 -2.16 -19.16 -11.16
C PRO A 36 -2.26 -17.90 -12.00
N GLU A 37 -2.60 -18.04 -13.28
CA GLU A 37 -2.65 -16.92 -14.23
C GLU A 37 -3.45 -15.71 -13.71
N VAL A 38 -4.55 -15.98 -12.98
CA VAL A 38 -5.41 -14.96 -12.37
C VAL A 38 -4.68 -14.12 -11.31
N ASP A 39 -3.65 -14.66 -10.67
CA ASP A 39 -2.90 -14.03 -9.58
C ASP A 39 -1.57 -13.40 -10.06
N GLN A 40 -1.06 -13.80 -11.22
CA GLN A 40 0.16 -13.23 -11.82
C GLN A 40 0.19 -11.69 -11.93
N PRO A 41 -0.93 -10.97 -12.17
CA PRO A 41 -0.93 -9.50 -12.13
C PRO A 41 -0.44 -8.90 -10.81
N VAL A 42 -0.59 -9.60 -9.68
CA VAL A 42 -0.07 -9.16 -8.38
C VAL A 42 1.45 -9.08 -8.40
N LEU A 43 2.11 -10.13 -8.90
CA LEU A 43 3.58 -10.15 -9.02
C LEU A 43 4.06 -9.07 -9.99
N ILE A 44 3.40 -8.95 -11.15
CA ILE A 44 3.76 -7.98 -12.19
C ILE A 44 3.66 -6.55 -11.64
N LEU A 45 2.54 -6.20 -11.00
CA LEU A 45 2.33 -4.86 -10.44
C LEU A 45 3.21 -4.61 -9.21
N GLY A 46 3.45 -5.61 -8.38
CA GLY A 46 4.35 -5.49 -7.24
C GLY A 46 5.77 -5.17 -7.67
N ILE A 47 6.31 -5.89 -8.67
CA ILE A 47 7.62 -5.56 -9.25
C ILE A 47 7.59 -4.17 -9.88
N TRP A 48 6.52 -3.82 -10.59
CA TRP A 48 6.39 -2.51 -11.20
C TRP A 48 6.41 -1.37 -10.17
N TYR A 49 5.67 -1.45 -9.08
CA TYR A 49 5.63 -0.41 -8.04
C TYR A 49 6.82 -0.45 -7.08
N SER A 50 7.66 -1.49 -7.12
CA SER A 50 8.85 -1.61 -6.29
C SER A 50 9.92 -0.57 -6.64
N THR A 51 10.74 -0.22 -5.66
CA THR A 51 11.93 0.63 -5.85
C THR A 51 13.14 -0.15 -6.36
N TYR A 52 12.99 -1.44 -6.66
CA TYR A 52 14.07 -2.30 -7.15
C TYR A 52 14.67 -1.76 -8.46
N PRO A 53 16.00 -1.49 -8.53
CA PRO A 53 16.61 -0.87 -9.71
C PRO A 53 16.40 -1.68 -11.00
N GLU A 54 16.42 -3.02 -10.90
CA GLU A 54 16.30 -3.93 -12.04
C GLU A 54 14.85 -4.39 -12.31
N ALA A 55 13.83 -3.65 -11.82
CA ALA A 55 12.43 -4.01 -12.03
C ALA A 55 12.05 -4.10 -13.52
N LYS A 56 12.47 -3.14 -14.36
CA LYS A 56 12.18 -3.17 -15.81
C LYS A 56 12.82 -4.39 -16.49
N PRO A 57 14.12 -4.67 -16.32
CA PRO A 57 14.74 -5.91 -16.80
C PRO A 57 14.07 -7.18 -16.28
N LEU A 58 13.67 -7.22 -15.02
CA LEU A 58 12.95 -8.36 -14.44
C LEU A 58 11.59 -8.59 -15.10
N LEU A 59 10.80 -7.53 -15.32
CA LEU A 59 9.52 -7.62 -16.03
C LEU A 59 9.68 -8.09 -17.48
N LYS A 60 10.73 -7.65 -18.19
CA LYS A 60 11.03 -8.13 -19.55
C LYS A 60 11.26 -9.65 -19.59
N ARG A 61 11.93 -10.20 -18.58
CA ARG A 61 12.11 -11.66 -18.45
C ARG A 61 10.80 -12.36 -18.14
N LEU A 62 10.01 -11.82 -17.22
CA LEU A 62 8.70 -12.37 -16.88
C LEU A 62 7.74 -12.40 -18.07
N ALA A 63 7.84 -11.46 -19.02
CA ALA A 63 7.02 -11.47 -20.24
C ALA A 63 7.24 -12.72 -21.11
N GLN A 64 8.40 -13.38 -21.00
CA GLN A 64 8.69 -14.62 -21.72
C GLN A 64 7.95 -15.81 -21.10
N SER A 65 7.85 -15.85 -19.78
CA SER A 65 7.18 -16.92 -19.03
C SER A 65 5.66 -16.68 -18.85
N MET A 66 5.23 -15.42 -18.84
CA MET A 66 3.84 -14.99 -18.63
C MET A 66 3.24 -14.40 -19.92
N SER A 67 3.28 -15.18 -21.01
CA SER A 67 2.91 -14.70 -22.35
C SER A 67 1.50 -14.09 -22.44
N LYS A 68 0.55 -14.57 -21.63
CA LYS A 68 -0.83 -14.05 -21.57
C LYS A 68 -0.93 -12.64 -20.99
N HIS A 69 0.05 -12.22 -20.18
CA HIS A 69 0.14 -10.87 -19.61
C HIS A 69 1.11 -9.97 -20.36
N LYS A 70 1.66 -10.42 -21.51
CA LYS A 70 2.63 -9.65 -22.29
C LYS A 70 2.14 -8.23 -22.61
N LYS A 71 0.87 -8.07 -23.00
CA LYS A 71 0.28 -6.74 -23.29
C LYS A 71 0.33 -5.80 -22.08
N MET A 72 0.05 -6.31 -20.89
CA MET A 72 0.12 -5.54 -19.65
C MET A 72 1.57 -5.16 -19.34
N ILE A 73 2.49 -6.12 -19.44
CA ILE A 73 3.92 -5.86 -19.18
C ILE A 73 4.49 -4.85 -20.19
N ASP A 74 4.19 -4.99 -21.47
CA ASP A 74 4.62 -4.05 -22.51
C ASP A 74 4.09 -2.63 -22.22
N HIS A 75 2.82 -2.52 -21.82
CA HIS A 75 2.23 -1.24 -21.43
C HIS A 75 2.97 -0.62 -20.23
N LEU A 76 3.25 -1.40 -19.18
CA LEU A 76 4.01 -0.91 -18.02
C LEU A 76 5.41 -0.45 -18.45
N LEU A 77 6.15 -1.26 -19.20
CA LEU A 77 7.51 -0.95 -19.65
C LEU A 77 7.60 0.36 -20.47
N ALA A 78 6.54 0.70 -21.21
CA ALA A 78 6.43 1.91 -22.01
C ALA A 78 6.12 3.19 -21.21
N ASN A 79 5.72 3.06 -19.94
CA ASN A 79 5.37 4.19 -19.09
C ASN A 79 6.42 4.43 -18.00
N ASP A 80 6.31 5.58 -17.33
CA ASP A 80 7.09 5.88 -16.14
C ASP A 80 6.60 5.09 -14.94
N ARG A 81 7.54 4.74 -14.07
CA ARG A 81 7.34 3.92 -12.88
C ARG A 81 7.14 4.83 -11.68
N PRO A 82 5.90 5.09 -11.22
CA PRO A 82 5.71 5.81 -9.96
C PRO A 82 6.06 4.88 -8.78
N SER A 83 6.73 5.42 -7.77
CA SER A 83 6.81 4.75 -6.47
C SER A 83 5.42 4.67 -5.85
N LEU A 84 5.14 3.61 -5.08
CA LEU A 84 3.88 3.49 -4.34
C LEU A 84 3.63 4.68 -3.41
N LEU A 85 4.69 5.22 -2.80
CA LEU A 85 4.62 6.39 -1.92
C LEU A 85 4.26 7.69 -2.66
N GLU A 86 4.55 7.75 -3.96
CA GLU A 86 4.34 8.94 -4.81
C GLU A 86 2.99 8.92 -5.52
N LEU A 87 2.26 7.79 -5.47
CA LEU A 87 0.95 7.71 -6.10
C LEU A 87 -0.03 8.73 -5.47
N PRO A 88 -0.80 9.46 -6.29
CA PRO A 88 -1.89 10.30 -5.80
C PRO A 88 -2.92 9.46 -5.06
N LEU A 89 -3.23 9.80 -3.81
CA LEU A 89 -4.22 9.07 -3.00
C LEU A 89 -5.64 9.28 -3.55
N GLU A 90 -5.87 10.33 -4.34
CA GLU A 90 -7.13 10.60 -5.07
C GLU A 90 -7.45 9.52 -6.11
N LYS A 91 -6.47 8.66 -6.47
CA LYS A 91 -6.75 7.50 -7.33
C LYS A 91 -7.64 6.45 -6.65
N GLY A 92 -7.88 6.57 -5.34
CA GLY A 92 -8.85 5.78 -4.59
C GLY A 92 -8.23 4.96 -3.46
N SER A 93 -9.09 4.30 -2.68
CA SER A 93 -8.69 3.53 -1.48
C SER A 93 -7.72 2.39 -1.78
N TRP A 94 -7.67 1.89 -3.01
CA TRP A 94 -6.71 0.85 -3.42
C TRP A 94 -5.25 1.28 -3.18
N VAL A 95 -4.95 2.58 -3.24
CA VAL A 95 -3.61 3.09 -2.93
C VAL A 95 -3.31 2.91 -1.44
N LEU A 96 -4.28 3.18 -0.55
CA LEU A 96 -4.14 2.92 0.89
C LEU A 96 -3.94 1.44 1.17
N ASP A 97 -4.72 0.59 0.51
CA ASP A 97 -4.63 -0.86 0.63
C ASP A 97 -3.24 -1.38 0.24
N ALA A 98 -2.67 -0.85 -0.85
CA ALA A 98 -1.31 -1.17 -1.26
C ALA A 98 -0.26 -0.62 -0.28
N LEU A 99 -0.42 0.62 0.23
CA LEU A 99 0.47 1.16 1.26
C LEU A 99 0.46 0.32 2.54
N TRP A 100 -0.70 -0.21 2.95
CA TRP A 100 -0.77 -1.18 4.04
C TRP A 100 0.00 -2.46 3.73
N GLY A 101 -0.14 -2.99 2.52
CA GLY A 101 0.64 -4.13 2.07
C GLY A 101 2.16 -3.91 2.15
N ASP A 102 2.62 -2.75 1.69
CA ASP A 102 4.02 -2.35 1.73
C ASP A 102 4.54 -2.22 3.17
N PHE A 103 3.76 -1.59 4.07
CA PHE A 103 4.08 -1.57 5.51
C PHE A 103 4.19 -2.98 6.09
N MET A 104 3.24 -3.87 5.79
CA MET A 104 3.26 -5.25 6.32
C MET A 104 4.46 -6.05 5.80
N ALA A 105 4.97 -5.74 4.60
CA ALA A 105 6.16 -6.36 4.05
C ALA A 105 7.47 -5.81 4.65
N THR A 106 7.51 -4.52 4.96
CA THR A 106 8.77 -3.80 5.23
C THR A 106 8.95 -3.39 6.67
N GLY A 107 7.85 -3.14 7.39
CA GLY A 107 7.84 -2.45 8.68
C GLY A 107 8.21 -0.97 8.62
N ASP A 108 8.36 -0.37 7.43
CA ASP A 108 8.74 1.04 7.29
C ASP A 108 7.60 1.96 7.68
N ASP A 109 7.89 3.07 8.34
CA ASP A 109 6.85 4.03 8.76
C ASP A 109 6.23 4.77 7.57
N ALA A 110 6.97 4.96 6.47
CA ALA A 110 6.60 5.85 5.37
C ALA A 110 5.21 5.58 4.75
N PRO A 111 4.77 4.33 4.53
CA PRO A 111 3.41 4.06 4.06
C PRO A 111 2.33 4.49 5.06
N ILE A 112 2.55 4.32 6.37
CA ILE A 112 1.61 4.79 7.40
C ILE A 112 1.56 6.31 7.42
N VAL A 113 2.71 6.97 7.38
CA VAL A 113 2.78 8.45 7.30
C VAL A 113 2.04 8.96 6.06
N ARG A 114 2.15 8.25 4.93
CA ARG A 114 1.40 8.57 3.72
C ARG A 114 -0.11 8.40 3.91
N ILE A 115 -0.57 7.36 4.58
CA ILE A 115 -2.00 7.16 4.89
C ILE A 115 -2.51 8.26 5.84
N ILE A 116 -1.72 8.63 6.85
CA ILE A 116 -2.02 9.74 7.77
C ILE A 116 -2.24 11.06 7.01
N SER A 117 -1.50 11.30 5.92
CA SER A 117 -1.66 12.52 5.11
C SER A 117 -3.05 12.68 4.45
N ALA A 118 -3.84 11.60 4.34
CA ALA A 118 -5.22 11.66 3.82
C ALA A 118 -6.26 12.05 4.88
N LEU A 119 -5.90 12.09 6.17
CA LEU A 119 -6.86 12.35 7.25
C LEU A 119 -7.67 13.64 7.11
N PRO A 120 -7.12 14.79 6.66
CA PRO A 120 -7.90 16.02 6.52
C PRO A 120 -9.06 15.89 5.53
N TRP A 121 -9.01 14.92 4.60
CA TRP A 121 -10.04 14.73 3.59
C TRP A 121 -11.38 14.27 4.16
N ILE A 122 -11.45 13.83 5.43
CA ILE A 122 -12.75 13.58 6.08
C ILE A 122 -13.63 14.83 6.17
N ASN A 123 -13.01 16.02 6.09
CA ASN A 123 -13.69 17.31 6.19
C ASN A 123 -13.84 18.03 4.84
N VAL A 124 -13.39 17.41 3.73
CA VAL A 124 -13.47 18.03 2.40
C VAL A 124 -14.93 18.14 1.95
N ARG A 125 -15.27 19.27 1.31
CA ARG A 125 -16.59 19.51 0.75
C ARG A 125 -16.52 19.53 -0.77
N GLY A 126 -17.55 18.96 -1.42
CA GLY A 126 -17.67 18.95 -2.89
C GLY A 126 -16.75 17.95 -3.61
N ASP A 127 -15.93 17.18 -2.89
CA ASP A 127 -15.05 16.15 -3.45
C ASP A 127 -15.34 14.79 -2.82
N THR A 128 -16.25 14.04 -3.45
CA THR A 128 -16.66 12.71 -2.96
C THR A 128 -15.51 11.70 -2.98
N SER A 129 -14.57 11.82 -3.94
CA SER A 129 -13.46 10.87 -4.05
C SER A 129 -12.51 11.00 -2.87
N ARG A 130 -12.06 12.23 -2.57
CA ARG A 130 -11.22 12.50 -1.40
C ARG A 130 -11.93 12.16 -0.10
N LEU A 131 -13.22 12.47 0.01
CA LEU A 131 -14.00 12.14 1.22
C LEU A 131 -14.00 10.63 1.50
N LEU A 132 -14.20 9.80 0.47
CA LEU A 132 -14.15 8.35 0.61
C LEU A 132 -12.76 7.85 1.01
N VAL A 133 -11.69 8.40 0.41
CA VAL A 133 -10.32 8.02 0.76
C VAL A 133 -9.96 8.45 2.18
N GLY A 134 -10.32 9.66 2.60
CA GLY A 134 -10.11 10.13 3.98
C GLY A 134 -10.84 9.27 5.00
N GLY A 135 -12.10 8.90 4.72
CA GLY A 135 -12.86 7.99 5.57
C GLY A 135 -12.21 6.60 5.69
N ALA A 136 -11.74 6.05 4.57
CA ALA A 136 -11.03 4.77 4.56
C ALA A 136 -9.68 4.84 5.30
N ALA A 137 -8.94 5.94 5.18
CA ALA A 137 -7.70 6.17 5.93
C ALA A 137 -7.97 6.20 7.44
N ARG A 138 -8.94 7.00 7.90
CA ARG A 138 -9.32 7.08 9.31
C ARG A 138 -9.72 5.71 9.87
N TRP A 139 -10.62 5.01 9.17
CA TRP A 139 -11.11 3.70 9.61
C TRP A 139 -9.99 2.66 9.70
N SER A 140 -9.16 2.56 8.65
CA SER A 140 -8.08 1.57 8.61
C SER A 140 -6.97 1.87 9.60
N LEU A 141 -6.63 3.14 9.86
CA LEU A 141 -5.68 3.53 10.90
C LEU A 141 -6.16 3.13 12.28
N ILE A 142 -7.44 3.35 12.61
CA ILE A 142 -8.02 2.91 13.90
C ILE A 142 -7.92 1.39 14.02
N SER A 143 -8.42 0.66 13.02
CA SER A 143 -8.45 -0.80 13.03
C SER A 143 -7.05 -1.41 13.14
N ASN A 144 -6.07 -0.89 12.41
CA ASN A 144 -4.69 -1.39 12.44
C ASN A 144 -3.93 -0.94 13.69
N ALA A 145 -4.21 0.25 14.25
CA ALA A 145 -3.62 0.68 15.52
C ALA A 145 -4.09 -0.20 16.68
N ILE A 146 -5.35 -0.66 16.67
CA ILE A 146 -5.89 -1.64 17.63
C ILE A 146 -5.12 -2.96 17.56
N GLN A 147 -4.89 -3.47 16.35
CA GLN A 147 -4.32 -4.80 16.13
C GLN A 147 -2.78 -4.83 16.23
N HIS A 148 -2.12 -3.73 15.92
CA HIS A 148 -0.67 -3.69 15.72
C HIS A 148 -0.02 -2.53 16.50
N LYS A 149 0.70 -2.87 17.57
CA LYS A 149 1.48 -1.90 18.37
C LYS A 149 2.40 -1.00 17.53
N PRO A 150 3.10 -1.49 16.48
CA PRO A 150 3.92 -0.62 15.65
C PRO A 150 3.11 0.49 14.96
N VAL A 151 1.89 0.21 14.51
CA VAL A 151 1.02 1.22 13.87
C VAL A 151 0.63 2.30 14.87
N MET A 152 0.21 1.92 16.08
CA MET A 152 -0.07 2.87 17.16
C MET A 152 1.14 3.77 17.46
N ALA A 153 2.34 3.17 17.52
CA ALA A 153 3.56 3.91 17.80
C ALA A 153 3.89 4.94 16.70
N VAL A 154 3.65 4.62 15.42
CA VAL A 154 3.80 5.59 14.32
C VAL A 154 2.79 6.73 14.47
N CYS A 155 1.51 6.41 14.67
CA CYS A 155 0.47 7.42 14.87
C CYS A 155 0.82 8.40 16.00
N GLN A 156 1.34 7.89 17.11
CA GLN A 156 1.75 8.73 18.25
C GLN A 156 2.96 9.61 17.93
N ARG A 157 3.98 9.09 17.22
CA ARG A 157 5.15 9.87 16.81
C ARG A 157 4.77 11.00 15.85
N GLU A 158 3.86 10.72 14.92
CA GLU A 158 3.45 11.68 13.88
C GLU A 158 2.64 12.87 14.43
N LEU A 159 2.12 12.81 15.66
CA LEU A 159 1.46 13.97 16.29
C LEU A 159 2.36 15.20 16.43
N ALA A 160 3.68 15.02 16.50
CA ALA A 160 4.65 16.10 16.68
C ALA A 160 5.15 16.69 15.35
N SER A 161 5.04 15.95 14.24
CA SER A 161 5.58 16.31 12.91
C SER A 161 4.50 16.80 11.95
N GLN A 162 3.25 16.35 12.11
CA GLN A 162 2.19 16.58 11.14
C GLN A 162 1.56 17.99 11.25
N PRO A 163 1.06 18.55 10.12
CA PRO A 163 0.32 19.81 10.12
C PRO A 163 -0.88 19.79 11.07
N GLY A 164 -1.28 20.96 11.58
CA GLY A 164 -2.35 21.08 12.58
C GLY A 164 -3.66 20.39 12.20
N GLU A 165 -4.08 20.47 10.93
CA GLU A 165 -5.30 19.81 10.43
C GLU A 165 -5.21 18.28 10.42
N VAL A 166 -4.03 17.73 10.13
CA VAL A 166 -3.77 16.28 10.18
C VAL A 166 -3.72 15.83 11.64
N THR A 167 -2.98 16.55 12.47
CA THR A 167 -2.80 16.28 13.89
C THR A 167 -4.12 16.29 14.66
N ALA A 168 -5.05 17.18 14.32
CA ALA A 168 -6.39 17.21 14.92
C ALA A 168 -7.12 15.88 14.73
N VAL A 169 -7.21 15.39 13.48
CA VAL A 169 -7.89 14.12 13.16
C VAL A 169 -7.10 12.92 13.68
N LEU A 170 -5.76 12.97 13.66
CA LEU A 170 -4.90 11.89 14.15
C LEU A 170 -5.07 11.66 15.66
N ARG A 171 -5.28 12.72 16.45
CA ARG A 171 -5.61 12.59 17.89
C ARG A 171 -6.92 11.83 18.10
N GLU A 172 -7.94 12.11 17.28
CA GLU A 172 -9.21 11.38 17.35
C GLU A 172 -9.05 9.90 16.99
N VAL A 173 -8.26 9.59 15.95
CA VAL A 173 -7.92 8.22 15.56
C VAL A 173 -7.28 7.46 16.73
N ILE A 174 -6.29 8.05 17.38
CA ILE A 174 -5.60 7.43 18.53
C ILE A 174 -6.56 7.24 19.70
N ALA A 175 -7.32 8.28 20.06
CA ALA A 175 -8.26 8.23 21.19
C ALA A 175 -9.35 7.17 20.98
N GLU A 176 -9.86 7.02 19.75
CA GLU A 176 -10.86 6.01 19.40
C GLU A 176 -10.25 4.60 19.48
N ALA A 177 -9.07 4.39 18.90
CA ALA A 177 -8.39 3.10 18.98
C ALA A 177 -8.09 2.67 20.42
N GLU A 178 -7.58 3.59 21.26
CA GLU A 178 -7.33 3.31 22.69
C GLU A 178 -8.62 2.99 23.46
N LYS A 179 -9.72 3.67 23.13
CA LYS A 179 -11.03 3.37 23.73
C LYS A 179 -11.48 1.96 23.37
N ASP A 180 -11.42 1.59 22.09
CA ASP A 180 -11.84 0.26 21.63
C ASP A 180 -10.97 -0.87 22.20
N MET A 181 -9.66 -0.63 22.35
CA MET A 181 -8.75 -1.55 23.06
C MET A 181 -9.19 -1.78 24.52
N ARG A 182 -9.55 -0.71 25.26
CA ARG A 182 -10.03 -0.82 26.65
C ARG A 182 -11.36 -1.56 26.77
N GLU A 183 -12.24 -1.38 25.78
CA GLU A 183 -13.56 -2.00 25.74
C GLU A 183 -13.55 -3.46 25.25
N GLY A 184 -12.37 -4.01 24.90
CA GLY A 184 -12.24 -5.39 24.43
C GLY A 184 -12.90 -5.64 23.07
N LYS A 185 -13.15 -4.58 22.29
CA LYS A 185 -13.75 -4.66 20.95
C LYS A 185 -12.70 -5.03 19.91
N THR A 186 -12.09 -6.20 20.06
CA THR A 186 -11.41 -6.87 18.95
C THR A 186 -12.49 -7.60 18.15
N LYS A 187 -12.86 -7.04 16.98
CA LYS A 187 -13.72 -7.72 16.00
C LYS A 187 -13.03 -8.96 15.44
#